data_AF-A0A4Q3VMF1-F1
#
_entry.id   AF-A0A4Q3VMF1-F1
#
_cell.length_a   1.000
_cell.length_b   1.000
_cell.length_c   1.000
_cell.angle_alpha   90.00
_cell.angle_beta   90.00
_cell.angle_gamma   90.00
#
_symmetry.space_group_name_H-M   'P 1'
#
loop_
_entity.id
_entity.type
_entity.pdbx_description
1 polymer ?
#
loop_
_entity_poly.entity_id
_entity_poly.type
_entity_poly.pdbx_seq_one_letter_code
_entity_poly.pdbx_strand_id
1 'polypeptide(L)'
;MKAFPMSSHIVNCRNGISTLDLARLYGVNEKTAERFRLKCQDAMEAWFLDEIAEKEDVRYSSMDGINLMHRGQGLNGLQKIHVAIVQYNVTEGPSKLFISKSSVPESEQIMPCELLGGSYVGEVKDIRVWNFRKWMEGTHHHCSLKYIRKYEHEFYFKFNNRHRLEEIWNVLMRAVISHKPRSLYIRAA
;
A
#
# COMPACT_ATOMS: atom_id res chain seq x y z
N MET A 1 -13.49 -11.41 -20.25
CA MET A 1 -12.81 -10.14 -19.88
C MET A 1 -12.04 -10.35 -18.57
N LYS A 2 -10.71 -10.15 -18.53
CA LYS A 2 -9.85 -10.56 -17.38
C LYS A 2 -9.68 -9.49 -16.30
N ALA A 3 -9.96 -8.21 -16.60
CA ALA A 3 -9.73 -7.09 -15.69
C ALA A 3 -10.65 -7.07 -14.45
N PHE A 4 -11.96 -7.36 -14.63
CA PHE A 4 -12.91 -7.40 -13.51
C PHE A 4 -12.52 -8.43 -12.43
N PRO A 5 -12.31 -9.72 -12.76
CA PRO A 5 -11.93 -10.68 -11.72
C PRO A 5 -10.55 -10.37 -11.14
N MET A 6 -9.60 -9.82 -11.91
CA MET A 6 -8.32 -9.32 -11.36
C MET A 6 -8.52 -8.23 -10.30
N SER A 7 -9.37 -7.23 -10.58
CA SER A 7 -9.65 -6.14 -9.61
C SER A 7 -10.36 -6.66 -8.35
N SER A 8 -11.29 -7.61 -8.51
CA SER A 8 -11.93 -8.28 -7.39
C SER A 8 -10.92 -9.06 -6.54
N HIS A 9 -9.98 -9.75 -7.18
CA HIS A 9 -8.92 -10.44 -6.46
C HIS A 9 -7.99 -9.49 -5.70
N ILE A 10 -7.60 -8.37 -6.34
CA ILE A 10 -6.76 -7.34 -5.70
C ILE A 10 -7.42 -6.84 -4.42
N VAL A 11 -8.73 -6.55 -4.44
CA VAL A 11 -9.42 -5.95 -3.30
C VAL A 11 -9.78 -6.95 -2.20
N ASN A 12 -10.16 -8.18 -2.58
CA ASN A 12 -10.65 -9.19 -1.63
C ASN A 12 -9.53 -10.08 -1.06
N CYS A 13 -8.34 -10.09 -1.67
CA CYS A 13 -7.24 -10.88 -1.14
C CYS A 13 -6.66 -10.24 0.14
N ARG A 14 -6.83 -10.95 1.26
CA ARG A 14 -6.48 -10.49 2.61
C ARG A 14 -5.01 -10.06 2.73
N ASN A 15 -4.09 -10.85 2.18
CA ASN A 15 -2.64 -10.61 2.29
C ASN A 15 -2.05 -9.92 1.04
N GLY A 16 -2.90 -9.48 0.11
CA GLY A 16 -2.47 -9.06 -1.21
C GLY A 16 -2.07 -10.23 -2.11
N ILE A 17 -1.75 -9.93 -3.36
CA ILE A 17 -1.34 -10.91 -4.36
C ILE A 17 -0.10 -10.40 -5.09
N SER A 18 0.87 -11.28 -5.36
CA SER A 18 2.07 -10.89 -6.09
C SER A 18 1.70 -10.65 -7.56
N THR A 19 2.45 -9.78 -8.23
CA THR A 19 2.21 -9.52 -9.65
C THR A 19 2.35 -10.80 -10.49
N LEU A 20 3.32 -11.65 -10.14
CA LEU A 20 3.58 -12.93 -10.79
C LEU A 20 2.41 -13.90 -10.62
N ASP A 21 1.88 -14.03 -9.40
CA ASP A 21 0.75 -14.92 -9.11
C ASP A 21 -0.53 -14.39 -9.77
N LEU A 22 -0.75 -13.07 -9.74
CA LEU A 22 -1.86 -12.44 -10.44
C LEU A 22 -1.78 -12.70 -11.96
N ALA A 23 -0.59 -12.62 -12.54
CA ALA A 23 -0.37 -12.89 -13.96
C ALA A 23 -0.65 -14.35 -14.32
N ARG A 24 -0.14 -15.29 -13.50
CA ARG A 24 -0.36 -16.74 -13.67
C ARG A 24 -1.82 -17.10 -13.54
N LEU A 25 -2.50 -16.62 -12.50
CA LEU A 25 -3.89 -16.95 -12.21
C LEU A 25 -4.83 -16.56 -13.34
N TYR A 26 -4.58 -15.42 -14.00
CA TYR A 26 -5.42 -14.92 -15.08
C TYR A 26 -4.84 -15.16 -16.48
N GLY A 27 -3.68 -15.82 -16.60
CA GLY A 27 -3.01 -16.08 -17.87
C GLY A 27 -2.76 -14.78 -18.67
N VAL A 28 -2.20 -13.76 -18.02
CA VAL A 28 -1.80 -12.49 -18.65
C VAL A 28 -0.29 -12.29 -18.53
N ASN A 29 0.28 -11.42 -19.35
CA ASN A 29 1.69 -11.05 -19.20
C ASN A 29 1.92 -10.38 -17.84
N GLU A 30 3.05 -10.67 -17.19
CA GLU A 30 3.40 -10.11 -15.88
C GLU A 30 3.41 -8.57 -15.88
N LYS A 31 3.95 -7.93 -16.94
CA LYS A 31 3.94 -6.47 -17.07
C LYS A 31 2.52 -5.91 -17.20
N THR A 32 1.61 -6.67 -17.81
CA THR A 32 0.19 -6.28 -17.89
C THR A 32 -0.47 -6.38 -16.52
N ALA A 33 -0.20 -7.44 -15.76
CA ALA A 33 -0.67 -7.57 -14.38
C ALA A 33 -0.09 -6.45 -13.48
N GLU A 34 1.20 -6.12 -13.63
CA GLU A 34 1.86 -5.06 -12.87
C GLU A 34 1.18 -3.72 -13.12
N ARG A 35 1.03 -3.34 -14.39
CA ARG A 35 0.42 -2.06 -14.79
C ARG A 35 -1.02 -1.96 -14.33
N PHE A 36 -1.78 -3.05 -14.45
CA PHE A 36 -3.17 -3.09 -14.01
C PHE A 36 -3.27 -2.93 -12.48
N ARG A 37 -2.43 -3.63 -11.72
CA ARG A 37 -2.37 -3.49 -10.27
C ARG A 37 -1.98 -2.07 -9.84
N LEU A 38 -0.94 -1.52 -10.45
CA LEU A 38 -0.51 -0.14 -10.18
C LEU A 38 -1.64 0.85 -10.49
N LYS A 39 -2.38 0.67 -11.59
CA LYS A 39 -3.57 1.49 -11.89
C LYS A 39 -4.62 1.37 -10.79
N CYS A 40 -4.89 0.15 -10.29
CA CYS A 40 -5.83 -0.03 -9.17
C CYS A 40 -5.35 0.71 -7.92
N GLN A 41 -4.07 0.62 -7.57
CA GLN A 41 -3.49 1.32 -6.42
C GLN A 41 -3.50 2.85 -6.58
N ASP A 42 -3.31 3.36 -7.80
CA ASP A 42 -3.47 4.79 -8.11
C ASP A 42 -4.94 5.24 -8.00
N ALA A 43 -5.87 4.40 -8.45
CA ALA A 43 -7.30 4.67 -8.33
C ALA A 43 -7.76 4.65 -6.86
N MET A 44 -7.20 3.76 -6.04
CA MET A 44 -7.44 3.71 -4.59
C MET A 44 -7.00 5.01 -3.89
N GLU A 45 -5.88 5.59 -4.34
CA GLU A 45 -5.41 6.91 -3.89
C GLU A 45 -6.37 8.02 -4.33
N ALA A 46 -6.77 8.03 -5.60
CA ALA A 46 -7.70 9.03 -6.13
C ALA A 46 -9.05 8.99 -5.39
N TRP A 47 -9.61 7.80 -5.17
CA TRP A 47 -10.82 7.62 -4.38
C TRP A 47 -10.67 8.22 -2.97
N PHE A 48 -9.54 7.97 -2.30
CA PHE A 48 -9.31 8.52 -0.98
C PHE A 48 -9.28 10.06 -1.01
N LEU A 49 -8.66 10.67 -2.03
CA LEU A 49 -8.60 12.12 -2.18
C LEU A 49 -9.99 12.74 -2.42
N ASP A 50 -10.90 12.03 -3.09
CA ASP A 50 -12.27 12.49 -3.34
C ASP A 50 -13.15 12.45 -2.07
N GLU A 51 -12.80 11.61 -1.09
CA GLU A 51 -13.62 11.37 0.12
C GLU A 51 -13.19 12.24 1.31
N ILE A 52 -11.95 12.73 1.33
CA ILE A 52 -11.44 13.51 2.47
C ILE A 52 -11.87 14.98 2.38
N ALA A 53 -12.17 15.58 3.53
CA ALA A 53 -12.40 17.01 3.66
C ALA A 53 -11.20 17.67 4.36
N GLU A 54 -11.20 17.68 5.68
CA GLU A 54 -10.18 18.32 6.49
C GLU A 54 -9.33 17.30 7.24
N LYS A 55 -8.05 17.64 7.37
CA LYS A 55 -7.09 16.89 8.16
C LYS A 55 -7.31 17.17 9.64
N GLU A 56 -7.55 16.12 10.43
CA GLU A 56 -7.89 16.23 11.85
C GLU A 56 -6.67 15.99 12.76
N ASP A 57 -5.94 14.89 12.54
CA ASP A 57 -4.86 14.45 13.44
C ASP A 57 -3.70 13.78 12.67
N VAL A 58 -2.49 13.86 13.23
CA VAL A 58 -1.30 13.14 12.75
C VAL A 58 -0.61 12.45 13.91
N ARG A 59 -0.39 11.15 13.75
CA ARG A 59 0.39 10.36 14.69
C ARG A 59 1.65 9.84 14.01
N TYR A 60 2.77 10.02 14.67
CA TYR A 60 4.06 9.53 14.20
C TYR A 60 4.39 8.20 14.86
N SER A 61 4.85 7.27 14.06
CA SER A 61 5.31 5.96 14.48
C SER A 61 6.50 5.53 13.61
N SER A 62 7.06 4.37 13.91
CA SER A 62 8.10 3.76 13.10
C SER A 62 7.76 2.31 12.84
N MET A 63 8.18 1.83 11.67
CA MET A 63 8.00 0.47 11.23
C MET A 63 9.38 -0.08 10.85
N ASP A 64 9.82 -1.11 11.55
CA ASP A 64 11.15 -1.72 11.35
C ASP A 64 11.01 -3.21 11.02
N GLY A 65 12.11 -3.80 10.53
CA GLY A 65 12.12 -5.17 10.04
C GLY A 65 11.54 -5.32 8.63
N ILE A 66 11.57 -4.29 7.79
CA ILE A 66 11.13 -4.38 6.38
C ILE A 66 12.34 -4.46 5.47
N ASN A 67 12.29 -5.39 4.52
CA ASN A 67 13.32 -5.47 3.48
C ASN A 67 12.97 -4.52 2.33
N LEU A 68 13.53 -3.31 2.40
CA LEU A 68 13.43 -2.34 1.31
C LEU A 68 14.54 -2.56 0.29
N MET A 69 14.15 -3.00 -0.91
CA MET A 69 15.13 -3.33 -1.96
C MET A 69 15.59 -2.06 -2.70
N HIS A 70 16.91 -1.86 -2.78
CA HIS A 70 17.55 -0.97 -3.75
C HIS A 70 18.87 -1.58 -4.26
N ARG A 71 19.29 -1.23 -5.49
CA ARG A 71 20.60 -1.62 -6.06
C ARG A 71 21.67 -0.59 -5.70
N GLY A 72 21.74 -0.16 -4.44
CA GLY A 72 22.79 0.75 -3.95
C GLY A 72 23.68 0.03 -2.95
N GLN A 73 24.96 0.42 -2.85
CA GLN A 73 25.85 -0.10 -1.82
C GLN A 73 25.33 0.31 -0.43
N GLY A 74 25.35 -0.63 0.53
CA GLY A 74 24.92 -0.37 1.92
C GLY A 74 23.41 -0.32 2.17
N LEU A 75 22.56 -0.47 1.15
CA LEU A 75 21.10 -0.44 1.28
C LEU A 75 20.46 -1.84 1.42
N ASN A 76 21.25 -2.87 1.68
CA ASN A 76 20.77 -4.25 1.82
C ASN A 76 20.61 -4.60 3.30
N GLY A 77 19.40 -4.99 3.71
CA GLY A 77 19.11 -5.38 5.08
C GLY A 77 17.67 -5.09 5.49
N LEU A 78 17.35 -5.40 6.74
CA LEU A 78 16.12 -4.93 7.37
C LEU A 78 16.26 -3.43 7.63
N GLN A 79 15.24 -2.66 7.27
CA GLN A 79 15.22 -1.21 7.36
C GLN A 79 14.08 -0.72 8.25
N LYS A 80 14.37 0.39 8.93
CA LYS A 80 13.41 1.18 9.72
C LYS A 80 12.88 2.33 8.87
N ILE A 81 11.56 2.49 8.86
CA ILE A 81 10.82 3.49 8.11
C ILE A 81 10.03 4.34 9.11
N HIS A 82 10.04 5.66 8.94
CA HIS A 82 9.15 6.56 9.67
C HIS A 82 7.77 6.54 9.03
N VAL A 83 6.72 6.43 9.84
CA VAL A 83 5.35 6.33 9.35
C VAL A 83 4.52 7.39 10.05
N ALA A 84 3.99 8.34 9.28
CA ALA A 84 2.97 9.27 9.77
C ALA A 84 1.58 8.74 9.42
N ILE A 85 0.78 8.39 10.41
CA ILE A 85 -0.64 8.08 10.22
C ILE A 85 -1.41 9.39 10.28
N VAL A 86 -2.14 9.69 9.22
CA VAL A 86 -2.96 10.89 9.11
C VAL A 86 -4.42 10.48 9.13
N GLN A 87 -5.19 11.16 9.99
CA GLN A 87 -6.63 11.01 10.13
C GLN A 87 -7.32 12.20 9.45
N TYR A 88 -8.35 11.90 8.66
CA TYR A 88 -9.15 12.90 7.96
C TYR A 88 -10.63 12.72 8.30
N ASN A 89 -11.34 13.85 8.36
CA ASN A 89 -12.79 13.88 8.27
C ASN A 89 -13.21 13.58 6.83
N VAL A 90 -14.36 12.92 6.67
CA VAL A 90 -14.96 12.63 5.37
C VAL A 90 -15.86 13.78 4.94
N THR A 91 -15.95 14.03 3.64
CA THR A 91 -16.86 15.02 3.04
C THR A 91 -18.32 14.76 3.40
N GLU A 92 -18.72 13.48 3.39
CA GLU A 92 -20.06 13.02 3.71
C GLU A 92 -20.06 11.96 4.82
N GLY A 93 -20.75 12.25 5.92
CA GLY A 93 -21.00 11.32 7.03
C GLY A 93 -19.99 11.41 8.19
N PRO A 94 -20.24 10.67 9.29
CA PRO A 94 -19.46 10.76 10.52
C PRO A 94 -18.17 9.91 10.50
N SER A 95 -17.88 9.24 9.38
CA SER A 95 -16.75 8.32 9.27
C SER A 95 -15.43 9.07 9.21
N LYS A 96 -14.37 8.41 9.69
CA LYS A 96 -13.00 8.91 9.62
C LYS A 96 -12.17 8.01 8.71
N LEU A 97 -11.34 8.62 7.87
CA LEU A 97 -10.43 7.90 7.00
C LEU A 97 -9.00 8.03 7.48
N PHE A 98 -8.25 6.96 7.28
CA PHE A 98 -6.85 6.86 7.66
C PHE A 98 -5.99 6.62 6.44
N ILE A 99 -4.81 7.22 6.43
CA ILE A 99 -3.74 6.91 5.48
C ILE A 99 -2.41 7.00 6.21
N SER A 100 -1.45 6.14 5.87
CA SER A 100 -0.07 6.35 6.28
C SER A 100 0.72 7.12 5.23
N LYS A 101 1.77 7.81 5.68
CA LYS A 101 2.82 8.40 4.87
C LYS A 101 4.17 7.91 5.38
N SER A 102 4.72 6.92 4.68
CA SER A 102 6.04 6.37 4.95
C SER A 102 7.15 7.25 4.36
N SER A 103 8.21 7.47 5.15
CA SER A 103 9.46 8.12 4.72
C SER A 103 10.67 7.36 5.27
N VAL A 104 11.77 7.38 4.53
CA VAL A 104 13.04 6.80 4.98
C VAL A 104 13.77 7.85 5.81
N PRO A 105 14.33 7.51 6.98
CA PRO A 105 15.21 8.41 7.72
C PRO A 105 16.41 8.82 6.86
N GLU A 106 16.78 10.10 6.87
CA GLU A 106 17.94 10.63 6.14
C GLU A 106 19.30 10.28 6.79
N SER A 107 19.29 9.44 7.83
CA SER A 107 20.48 9.12 8.60
C SER A 107 21.30 8.00 7.94
N GLU A 108 22.59 8.23 7.77
CA GLU A 108 23.57 7.18 7.40
C GLU A 108 23.90 6.25 8.59
N GLN A 109 23.33 6.51 9.77
CA GLN A 109 23.60 5.69 10.95
C GLN A 109 22.89 4.34 10.87
N ILE A 110 23.66 3.28 11.07
CA ILE A 110 23.13 1.93 11.27
C ILE A 110 22.41 1.90 12.61
N MET A 111 21.08 1.83 12.57
CA MET A 111 20.26 1.67 13.77
C MET A 111 20.18 0.19 14.19
N PRO A 112 20.11 -0.10 15.50
CA PRO A 112 19.85 -1.46 15.97
C PRO A 112 18.45 -1.90 15.50
N CYS A 113 18.38 -3.11 14.91
CA CYS A 113 17.12 -3.73 14.53
C CYS A 113 16.38 -4.21 15.78
N GLU A 114 15.11 -3.81 15.93
CA GLU A 114 14.28 -4.16 17.09
C GLU A 114 13.59 -5.53 16.91
N LEU A 115 13.97 -6.30 15.87
CA LEU A 115 13.54 -7.68 15.64
C LEU A 115 14.44 -8.67 16.41
N LEU A 116 13.96 -9.18 17.54
CA LEU A 116 14.66 -10.15 18.40
C LEU A 116 13.91 -11.48 18.41
N GLY A 117 14.60 -12.60 18.09
CA GLY A 117 14.00 -13.93 18.10
C GLY A 117 12.79 -14.10 17.17
N GLY A 118 12.75 -13.35 16.05
CA GLY A 118 11.62 -13.35 15.11
C GLY A 118 10.42 -12.50 15.56
N SER A 119 10.50 -11.85 16.72
CA SER A 119 9.47 -10.95 17.24
C SER A 119 9.99 -9.52 17.33
N TYR A 120 9.16 -8.56 16.95
CA TYR A 120 9.51 -7.16 17.10
C TYR A 120 9.25 -6.73 18.54
N VAL A 121 10.27 -6.21 19.22
CA VAL A 121 10.21 -5.83 20.64
C VAL A 121 10.08 -4.31 20.82
N GLY A 122 10.21 -3.57 19.73
CA GLY A 122 10.01 -2.13 19.71
C GLY A 122 8.59 -1.71 20.07
N GLU A 123 8.46 -0.51 20.62
CA GLU A 123 7.18 0.09 20.95
C GLU A 123 6.46 0.53 19.65
N VAL A 124 5.70 -0.38 19.02
CA VAL A 124 4.79 -0.01 17.95
C VAL A 124 3.59 0.68 18.57
N LYS A 125 3.67 2.00 18.67
CA LYS A 125 2.67 2.87 19.32
C LYS A 125 1.29 2.84 18.66
N ASP A 126 1.17 2.27 17.47
CA ASP A 126 -0.06 2.28 16.70
C ASP A 126 -0.37 0.94 16.01
N ILE A 127 -1.53 0.37 16.36
CA ILE A 127 -2.01 -0.91 15.81
C ILE A 127 -2.17 -0.89 14.29
N ARG A 128 -2.38 0.28 13.67
CA ARG A 128 -2.52 0.41 12.21
C ARG A 128 -1.17 0.22 11.51
N VAL A 129 -0.08 0.75 12.08
CA VAL A 129 1.27 0.49 11.58
C VAL A 129 1.61 -0.99 11.73
N TRP A 130 1.26 -1.60 12.87
CA TRP A 130 1.46 -3.04 13.07
C TRP A 130 0.72 -3.89 12.02
N ASN A 131 -0.56 -3.59 11.77
CA ASN A 131 -1.35 -4.31 10.78
C ASN A 131 -0.81 -4.14 9.36
N PHE A 132 -0.37 -2.92 8.99
CA PHE A 132 0.27 -2.69 7.69
C PHE A 132 1.58 -3.46 7.56
N ARG A 133 2.42 -3.45 8.59
CA ARG A 133 3.66 -4.24 8.65
C ARG A 133 3.38 -5.72 8.45
N LYS A 134 2.41 -6.29 9.18
CA LYS A 134 2.01 -7.69 9.05
C LYS A 134 1.47 -8.03 7.66
N TRP A 135 0.72 -7.12 7.05
CA TRP A 135 0.26 -7.27 5.69
C TRP A 135 1.42 -7.30 4.68
N MET A 136 2.43 -6.45 4.88
CA MET A 136 3.64 -6.41 4.07
C MET A 136 4.50 -7.68 4.21
N GLU A 137 4.69 -8.20 5.43
CA GLU A 137 5.47 -9.42 5.71
C GLU A 137 5.00 -10.66 4.92
N GLY A 138 3.74 -10.67 4.46
CA GLY A 138 3.22 -11.71 3.59
C GLY A 138 3.78 -11.60 2.16
N THR A 139 2.95 -11.21 1.22
CA THR A 139 3.27 -11.26 -0.22
C THR A 139 4.21 -10.14 -0.67
N HIS A 140 4.46 -9.12 0.17
CA HIS A 140 5.15 -7.89 -0.22
C HIS A 140 6.42 -7.62 0.62
N HIS A 141 6.99 -8.66 1.23
CA HIS A 141 8.14 -8.56 2.14
C HIS A 141 9.40 -8.03 1.45
N HIS A 142 9.51 -8.18 0.13
CA HIS A 142 10.49 -7.49 -0.71
C HIS A 142 9.83 -6.31 -1.44
N CYS A 143 9.99 -5.11 -0.89
CA CYS A 143 9.38 -3.91 -1.44
C CYS A 143 10.44 -2.86 -1.78
N SER A 144 10.52 -2.37 -3.00
CA SER A 144 11.36 -1.20 -3.27
C SER A 144 10.70 0.07 -2.75
N LEU A 145 11.50 1.04 -2.26
CA LEU A 145 10.98 2.32 -1.73
C LEU A 145 9.99 3.03 -2.68
N LYS A 146 10.24 2.98 -4.00
CA LYS A 146 9.34 3.58 -5.01
C LYS A 146 7.89 3.06 -4.98
N TYR A 147 7.65 1.88 -4.40
CA TYR A 147 6.33 1.24 -4.38
C TYR A 147 5.68 1.23 -3.00
N ILE A 148 6.36 1.65 -1.93
CA ILE A 148 5.80 1.61 -0.56
C ILE A 148 4.47 2.37 -0.47
N ARG A 149 4.41 3.55 -1.10
CA ARG A 149 3.20 4.37 -1.18
C ARG A 149 2.03 3.62 -1.82
N LYS A 150 2.29 2.82 -2.86
CA LYS A 150 1.24 2.06 -3.56
C LYS A 150 0.69 0.92 -2.72
N TYR A 151 1.54 0.29 -1.93
CA TYR A 151 1.15 -0.69 -0.93
C TYR A 151 0.37 -0.07 0.23
N GLU A 152 0.76 1.12 0.69
CA GLU A 152 -0.01 1.90 1.67
C GLU A 152 -1.41 2.21 1.14
N HIS A 153 -1.53 2.69 -0.11
CA HIS A 153 -2.84 2.98 -0.70
C HIS A 153 -3.72 1.74 -0.79
N GLU A 154 -3.15 0.58 -1.18
CA GLU A 154 -3.91 -0.69 -1.20
C GLU A 154 -4.39 -1.11 0.18
N PHE A 155 -3.48 -1.10 1.17
CA PHE A 155 -3.81 -1.49 2.53
C PHE A 155 -4.86 -0.56 3.14
N TYR A 156 -4.65 0.76 3.06
CA TYR A 156 -5.56 1.73 3.67
C TYR A 156 -6.90 1.82 2.94
N PHE A 157 -6.94 1.59 1.63
CA PHE A 157 -8.20 1.42 0.91
C PHE A 157 -9.01 0.25 1.48
N LYS A 158 -8.39 -0.92 1.65
CA LYS A 158 -9.04 -2.10 2.26
C LYS A 158 -9.44 -1.83 3.71
N PHE A 159 -8.53 -1.23 4.50
CA PHE A 159 -8.76 -0.92 5.90
C PHE A 159 -9.94 0.03 6.08
N ASN A 160 -10.00 1.12 5.32
CA ASN A 160 -11.06 2.13 5.42
C ASN A 160 -12.41 1.57 4.97
N ASN A 161 -12.43 0.63 4.01
CA ASN A 161 -13.65 0.01 3.49
C ASN A 161 -14.01 -1.34 4.15
N ARG A 162 -13.33 -1.73 5.24
CA ARG A 162 -13.49 -3.05 5.90
C ARG A 162 -14.90 -3.37 6.42
N HIS A 163 -15.74 -2.35 6.58
CA HIS A 163 -17.13 -2.48 7.03
C HIS A 163 -18.13 -2.67 5.88
N ARG A 164 -17.70 -2.41 4.63
CA ARG A 164 -18.51 -2.52 3.41
C ARG A 164 -17.86 -3.45 2.39
N LEU A 165 -17.46 -4.64 2.86
CA LEU A 165 -16.74 -5.64 2.05
C LEU A 165 -17.53 -6.10 0.82
N GLU A 166 -18.86 -6.15 0.91
CA GLU A 166 -19.72 -6.51 -0.23
C GLU A 166 -19.68 -5.46 -1.35
N GLU A 167 -19.42 -4.20 -0.99
CA GLU A 167 -19.40 -3.06 -1.93
C GLU A 167 -17.98 -2.63 -2.33
N ILE A 168 -16.95 -3.10 -1.64
CA ILE A 168 -15.57 -2.61 -1.79
C ILE A 168 -15.06 -2.74 -3.23
N TRP A 169 -15.49 -3.78 -3.93
CA TRP A 169 -15.18 -3.96 -5.34
C TRP A 169 -15.87 -2.91 -6.22
N ASN A 170 -17.14 -2.59 -5.96
CA ASN A 170 -17.87 -1.55 -6.68
C ASN A 170 -17.22 -0.17 -6.47
N VAL A 171 -16.77 0.12 -5.23
CA VAL A 171 -16.01 1.34 -4.91
C VAL A 171 -14.73 1.41 -5.74
N LEU A 172 -13.94 0.33 -5.76
CA LEU A 172 -12.72 0.27 -6.56
C LEU A 172 -13.02 0.44 -8.06
N MET A 173 -14.07 -0.21 -8.57
CA MET A 173 -14.42 -0.15 -9.99
C MET A 173 -14.78 1.25 -10.44
N ARG A 174 -15.58 1.99 -9.66
CA ARG A 174 -15.88 3.40 -9.93
C ARG A 174 -14.60 4.23 -10.02
N ALA A 175 -13.70 4.07 -9.05
CA ALA A 175 -12.42 4.77 -9.02
C ALA A 175 -11.53 4.42 -10.22
N VAL A 176 -11.43 3.13 -10.59
CA VAL A 176 -10.59 2.65 -11.69
C VAL A 176 -11.09 3.14 -13.05
N ILE A 177 -12.41 3.27 -13.23
CA ILE A 177 -13.02 3.79 -14.45
C ILE A 177 -12.73 5.29 -14.60
N SER A 178 -12.87 6.06 -13.53
CA SER A 178 -12.58 7.50 -13.52
C SER A 178 -11.08 7.81 -13.62
N HIS A 179 -10.21 6.91 -13.15
CA HIS A 179 -8.78 7.14 -13.15
C HIS A 179 -8.14 6.89 -14.54
N LYS A 180 -7.37 7.87 -15.01
CA LYS A 180 -6.68 7.82 -16.31
C LYS A 180 -5.82 6.56 -16.42
N PRO A 181 -5.87 5.81 -17.53
CA PRO A 181 -4.99 4.67 -17.71
C PRO A 181 -3.53 5.10 -17.74
N ARG A 182 -2.65 4.28 -17.15
CA ARG A 182 -1.19 4.42 -17.35
C ARG A 182 -0.88 4.19 -18.82
N SER A 183 -0.53 5.27 -19.53
CA SER A 183 -0.15 5.25 -20.95
C SER A 183 0.97 4.23 -21.21
N LEU A 184 0.86 3.50 -22.32
CA LEU A 184 1.90 2.58 -22.81
C LEU A 184 3.07 3.30 -23.47
N TYR A 185 2.93 4.59 -23.78
CA TYR A 185 3.86 5.36 -24.60
C TYR A 185 4.29 6.65 -23.89
N ILE A 186 5.42 6.58 -23.19
CA ILE A 186 6.34 7.71 -23.06
C ILE A 186 7.74 7.14 -23.31
N ARG A 187 8.12 7.16 -24.59
CA ARG A 187 9.47 7.40 -25.15
C ARG A 187 9.37 7.24 -26.67
N ALA A 188 8.79 8.26 -27.30
CA ALA A 188 9.13 8.66 -28.65
C ALA A 188 9.48 10.15 -28.52
N ALA A 189 10.69 10.40 -28.03
CA ALA A 189 11.38 11.68 -28.06
C ALA A 189 12.85 11.34 -28.27
#